data_AF-A0A974WV84-F1
#
_entry.id   AF-A0A974WV84-F1
#
_cell.length_a   1.000
_cell.length_b   1.000
_cell.length_c   1.000
_cell.angle_alpha   90.00
_cell.angle_beta   90.00
_cell.angle_gamma   90.00
#
_symmetry.space_group_name_H-M   'P 1'
#
loop_
_entity.id
_entity.type
_entity.pdbx_description
1 polymer ?
#
loop_
_entity_poly.entity_id
_entity_poly.type
_entity_poly.pdbx_seq_one_letter_code
_entity_poly.pdbx_strand_id
1 'polypeptide(L)'
;MTHRSTARPTVPSGALRSLATALAGVALLAGSLASAPAHARPAPAEPAERAAARTTLTFTVDDCEGCEIQLVNARRTLDVVVHVWQSRTRKVRDGSVTFRVAARRTWGMSATVVAPWEGQTGYLTTVAWRYNGKRVGDPVTVEEAVTKRRASACWEGVRSRRVIVPLVVEKVWVDGVRKKVNGSIAFVPTTQSWLAPMREVWDGVLGSQDVNICG
;
A
#
# COMPACT_ATOMS: atom_id res chain seq x y z
N MET A 1 -12.63 -24.54 -36.00
CA MET A 1 -11.71 -24.10 -37.07
C MET A 1 -11.12 -22.77 -36.59
N THR A 2 -9.85 -22.57 -36.26
CA THR A 2 -8.58 -23.26 -36.54
C THR A 2 -7.65 -22.95 -35.36
N HIS A 3 -7.10 -24.00 -34.72
CA HIS A 3 -6.04 -23.88 -33.73
C HIS A 3 -4.73 -23.44 -34.40
N ARG A 4 -3.97 -22.54 -33.76
CA ARG A 4 -2.52 -22.44 -33.99
C ARG A 4 -1.78 -22.37 -32.65
N SER A 5 -1.06 -23.45 -32.40
CA SER A 5 -0.11 -23.70 -31.34
C SER A 5 1.29 -23.43 -31.88
N THR A 6 2.13 -22.68 -31.16
CA THR A 6 3.59 -22.61 -31.35
C THR A 6 4.18 -22.02 -30.05
N ALA A 7 4.68 -22.86 -29.14
CA ALA A 7 6.07 -23.33 -29.02
C ALA A 7 6.95 -22.39 -28.18
N ARG A 8 7.38 -22.90 -27.00
CA ARG A 8 8.40 -22.32 -26.13
C ARG A 8 9.80 -22.49 -26.73
N PRO A 9 10.72 -21.55 -26.52
CA PRO A 9 12.15 -21.83 -26.55
C PRO A 9 12.68 -22.15 -25.14
N THR A 10 13.30 -23.32 -25.05
CA THR A 10 14.25 -23.75 -24.00
C THR A 10 15.69 -23.41 -24.42
N VAL A 11 16.63 -23.60 -23.47
CA VAL A 11 18.10 -23.81 -23.62
C VAL A 11 18.96 -22.56 -23.30
N PRO A 12 20.20 -22.66 -22.73
CA PRO A 12 20.92 -23.78 -22.12
C PRO A 12 21.41 -23.55 -20.66
N SER A 13 21.66 -24.68 -19.98
CA SER A 13 22.62 -24.82 -18.88
C SER A 13 24.05 -24.68 -19.40
N GLY A 14 24.84 -23.76 -18.82
CA GLY A 14 26.27 -23.63 -19.06
C GLY A 14 27.07 -24.09 -17.85
N ALA A 15 27.69 -25.26 -17.94
CA ALA A 15 28.72 -25.74 -17.04
C ALA A 15 30.10 -25.54 -17.68
N LEU A 16 31.03 -24.92 -16.95
CA LEU A 16 32.48 -24.87 -17.25
C LEU A 16 33.18 -25.09 -15.89
N ARG A 17 33.67 -26.29 -15.56
CA ARG A 17 35.01 -26.85 -15.86
C ARG A 17 36.10 -25.79 -15.72
N SER A 18 36.75 -25.74 -14.55
CA SER A 18 38.00 -26.45 -14.21
C SER A 18 39.23 -25.63 -14.57
N LEU A 19 40.11 -25.39 -13.59
CA LEU A 19 41.55 -25.50 -13.72
C LEU A 19 42.16 -25.56 -12.31
N ALA A 20 42.89 -26.65 -12.06
CA ALA A 20 43.71 -26.89 -10.89
C ALA A 20 45.18 -26.86 -11.34
N THR A 21 46.05 -26.24 -10.54
CA THR A 21 47.51 -26.47 -10.45
C THR A 21 48.02 -25.58 -9.31
N ALA A 22 48.32 -26.12 -8.12
CA ALA A 22 49.56 -26.79 -7.70
C ALA A 22 50.77 -25.84 -7.60
N LEU A 23 51.32 -25.69 -6.39
CA LEU A 23 52.76 -25.64 -6.10
C LEU A 23 53.00 -25.83 -4.60
N ALA A 24 53.89 -26.76 -4.30
CA ALA A 24 54.33 -27.12 -2.97
C ALA A 24 55.51 -26.23 -2.53
N GLY A 25 55.70 -26.11 -1.21
CA GLY A 25 57.04 -26.19 -0.64
C GLY A 25 57.52 -25.07 0.29
N VAL A 26 57.85 -25.51 1.51
CA VAL A 26 59.08 -25.24 2.27
C VAL A 26 59.03 -24.24 3.47
N ALA A 27 59.66 -24.75 4.54
CA ALA A 27 60.36 -24.09 5.65
C ALA A 27 59.59 -23.76 6.95
N LEU A 28 59.83 -24.68 7.90
CA LEU A 28 60.03 -24.48 9.34
C LEU A 28 60.52 -23.07 9.73
N LEU A 29 59.90 -22.50 10.75
CA LEU A 29 60.55 -21.70 11.79
C LEU A 29 59.68 -21.73 13.06
N ALA A 30 60.16 -22.48 14.05
CA ALA A 30 59.64 -22.45 15.41
C ALA A 30 60.03 -21.11 16.05
N GLY A 31 59.06 -20.22 16.16
CA GLY A 31 59.16 -18.97 16.92
C GLY A 31 58.10 -18.97 18.02
N SER A 32 58.53 -19.20 19.25
CA SER A 32 57.73 -19.05 20.47
C SER A 32 57.26 -17.60 20.61
N LEU A 33 55.99 -17.35 20.29
CA LEU A 33 55.29 -16.10 20.58
C LEU A 33 54.18 -16.40 21.59
N ALA A 34 54.24 -15.70 22.72
CA ALA A 34 53.26 -15.74 23.78
C ALA A 34 51.84 -15.56 23.21
N SER A 35 50.96 -16.53 23.47
CA SER A 35 49.53 -16.41 23.17
C SER A 35 48.90 -15.40 24.12
N ALA A 36 48.87 -14.13 23.73
CA ALA A 36 47.86 -13.21 24.25
C ALA A 36 46.49 -13.75 23.84
N PRO A 37 45.46 -13.72 24.71
CA PRO A 37 44.12 -14.12 24.31
C PRO A 37 43.66 -13.17 23.22
N ALA A 38 43.65 -13.65 21.98
CA ALA A 38 42.96 -12.98 20.90
C ALA A 38 41.48 -12.98 21.29
N HIS A 39 41.00 -11.86 21.82
CA HIS A 39 39.58 -11.57 21.82
C HIS A 39 39.15 -11.59 20.37
N ALA A 40 38.52 -12.70 19.96
CA ALA A 40 37.89 -12.84 18.68
C ALA A 40 36.91 -11.67 18.56
N ARG A 41 37.32 -10.65 17.80
CA ARG A 41 36.48 -9.52 17.47
C ARG A 41 35.30 -10.13 16.73
N PRO A 42 34.05 -10.00 17.24
CA PRO A 42 32.91 -10.58 16.56
C PRO A 42 32.93 -10.04 15.13
N ALA A 43 32.87 -10.96 14.17
CA ALA A 43 32.74 -10.62 12.77
C ALA A 43 31.61 -9.59 12.66
N PRO A 44 31.79 -8.47 11.94
CA PRO A 44 30.69 -7.56 11.69
C PRO A 44 29.59 -8.40 11.05
N ALA A 45 28.48 -8.54 11.76
CA ALA A 45 27.31 -9.20 11.22
C ALA A 45 27.05 -8.56 9.86
N GLU A 46 27.04 -9.39 8.80
CA GLU A 46 26.57 -8.92 7.51
C GLU A 46 25.26 -8.19 7.75
N PRO A 47 25.06 -6.99 7.18
CA PRO A 47 23.86 -6.23 7.43
C PRO A 47 22.69 -7.11 7.01
N ALA A 48 22.02 -7.70 8.01
CA ALA A 48 20.76 -8.40 7.84
C ALA A 48 19.93 -7.46 6.99
N GLU A 49 19.66 -7.87 5.75
CA GLU A 49 18.92 -7.13 4.74
C GLU A 49 17.79 -6.40 5.46
N ARG A 50 17.97 -5.09 5.72
CA ARG A 50 17.22 -4.36 6.75
C ARG A 50 15.75 -4.60 6.43
N ALA A 51 15.09 -5.46 7.22
CA ALA A 51 13.72 -5.84 6.95
C ALA A 51 12.93 -4.54 6.75
N ALA A 52 12.48 -4.30 5.51
CA ALA A 52 12.04 -2.97 5.10
C ALA A 52 11.03 -2.46 6.12
N ALA A 53 11.27 -1.27 6.70
CA ALA A 53 10.45 -0.76 7.79
C ALA A 53 8.96 -0.91 7.43
N ARG A 54 8.19 -1.58 8.30
CA ARG A 54 6.78 -1.88 8.06
C ARG A 54 5.89 -1.06 9.00
N THR A 55 4.74 -0.66 8.48
CA THR A 55 3.67 -0.02 9.23
C THR A 55 2.50 -0.97 9.32
N THR A 56 1.96 -1.13 10.53
CA THR A 56 0.68 -1.79 10.79
C THR A 56 -0.40 -0.70 10.77
N LEU A 57 -1.26 -0.76 9.77
CA LEU A 57 -2.40 0.13 9.58
C LEU A 57 -3.65 -0.63 10.00
N THR A 58 -4.38 -0.13 10.99
CA THR A 58 -5.68 -0.68 11.39
C THR A 58 -6.76 0.33 11.06
N PHE A 59 -7.71 -0.03 10.21
CA PHE A 59 -8.91 0.75 9.99
C PHE A 59 -9.97 0.28 10.99
N THR A 60 -10.58 1.21 11.73
CA THR A 60 -11.78 0.94 12.53
C THR A 60 -12.99 1.45 11.77
N VAL A 61 -14.01 0.61 11.62
CA VAL A 61 -15.16 0.81 10.75
C VAL A 61 -16.39 0.31 11.49
N ASP A 62 -17.10 1.22 12.15
CA ASP A 62 -18.17 0.83 13.07
C ASP A 62 -19.42 0.33 12.31
N ASP A 63 -19.82 1.03 11.24
CA ASP A 63 -21.10 0.80 10.56
C ASP A 63 -20.98 0.05 9.21
N CYS A 64 -19.88 -0.68 8.99
CA CYS A 64 -19.73 -1.53 7.80
C CYS A 64 -19.04 -2.87 8.06
N GLU A 65 -19.70 -3.73 8.82
CA GLU A 65 -19.28 -5.12 8.95
C GLU A 65 -19.32 -5.82 7.58
N GLY A 66 -18.23 -6.49 7.24
CA GLY A 66 -18.09 -7.15 5.95
C GLY A 66 -17.74 -6.26 4.76
N CYS A 67 -17.48 -4.96 4.95
CA CYS A 67 -16.86 -4.12 3.93
C CYS A 67 -15.54 -4.72 3.45
N GLU A 68 -15.27 -4.63 2.15
CA GLU A 68 -13.99 -5.00 1.56
C GLU A 68 -13.12 -3.76 1.37
N ILE A 69 -11.90 -3.78 1.90
CA ILE A 69 -10.93 -2.69 1.80
C ILE A 69 -9.70 -3.16 1.03
N GLN A 70 -9.26 -2.33 0.09
CA GLN A 70 -7.99 -2.53 -0.62
C GLN A 70 -7.15 -1.24 -0.57
N LEU A 71 -5.88 -1.38 -0.18
CA LEU A 71 -4.89 -0.31 -0.24
C LEU A 71 -4.22 -0.27 -1.60
N VAL A 72 -4.07 0.92 -2.15
CA VAL A 72 -3.38 1.21 -3.41
C VAL A 72 -2.35 2.31 -3.18
N ASN A 73 -1.16 2.16 -3.74
CA ASN A 73 -0.15 3.21 -3.78
C ASN A 73 0.23 3.43 -5.25
N ALA A 74 -0.04 4.61 -5.76
CA ALA A 74 0.37 5.01 -7.10
C ALA A 74 0.87 6.45 -7.01
N ARG A 75 2.13 6.66 -7.34
CA ARG A 75 2.76 7.99 -7.26
C ARG A 75 3.33 8.40 -8.59
N ARG A 76 3.21 9.68 -8.91
CA ARG A 76 4.00 10.30 -9.96
C ARG A 76 5.41 10.53 -9.41
N THR A 77 6.40 9.95 -10.04
CA THR A 77 7.82 10.23 -9.81
C THR A 77 8.33 11.16 -10.92
N LEU A 78 9.59 11.61 -10.82
CA LEU A 78 10.17 12.56 -11.79
C LEU A 78 10.37 11.91 -13.17
N ASP A 79 10.53 10.60 -13.20
CA ASP A 79 10.37 9.77 -14.38
C ASP A 79 8.87 9.59 -14.67
N VAL A 80 8.49 9.75 -15.93
CA VAL A 80 7.09 9.75 -16.43
C VAL A 80 6.31 8.44 -16.16
N VAL A 81 6.93 7.46 -15.49
CA VAL A 81 6.40 6.13 -15.21
C VAL A 81 5.73 6.11 -13.83
N VAL A 82 4.47 5.72 -13.77
CA VAL A 82 3.75 5.56 -12.51
C VAL A 82 3.92 4.13 -12.00
N HIS A 83 4.60 3.98 -10.86
CA HIS A 83 4.68 2.71 -10.17
C HIS A 83 3.42 2.48 -9.33
N VAL A 84 2.68 1.42 -9.65
CA VAL A 84 1.47 1.02 -8.91
C VAL A 84 1.76 -0.19 -8.04
N TRP A 85 1.37 -0.10 -6.78
CA TRP A 85 1.27 -1.22 -5.86
C TRP A 85 -0.15 -1.35 -5.34
N GLN A 86 -0.62 -2.58 -5.21
CA GLN A 86 -1.90 -2.91 -4.60
C GLN A 86 -1.72 -3.97 -3.52
N SER A 87 -2.48 -3.84 -2.44
CA SER A 87 -2.64 -4.90 -1.45
C SER A 87 -3.65 -5.96 -1.93
N ARG A 88 -3.69 -7.09 -1.23
CA ARG A 88 -4.87 -7.97 -1.29
C ARG A 88 -6.03 -7.28 -0.58
N THR A 89 -7.23 -7.42 -1.13
CA THR A 89 -8.47 -7.04 -0.47
C THR A 89 -8.61 -7.78 0.86
N ARG A 90 -9.10 -7.08 1.87
CA ARG A 90 -9.42 -7.64 3.19
C ARG A 90 -10.81 -7.21 3.61
N LYS A 91 -11.51 -8.10 4.30
CA LYS A 91 -12.86 -7.86 4.81
C LYS A 91 -12.78 -7.32 6.24
N VAL A 92 -13.57 -6.29 6.54
CA VAL A 92 -13.81 -5.80 7.91
C VAL A 92 -14.45 -6.93 8.71
N ARG A 93 -13.89 -7.18 9.89
CA ARG A 93 -14.39 -8.13 10.89
C ARG A 93 -14.29 -7.53 12.26
N ASP A 94 -15.35 -7.68 13.06
CA ASP A 94 -15.42 -7.15 14.42
C ASP A 94 -15.11 -5.64 14.44
N GLY A 95 -15.66 -4.90 13.47
CA GLY A 95 -15.48 -3.45 13.34
C GLY A 95 -14.08 -3.00 12.93
N SER A 96 -13.19 -3.88 12.47
CA SER A 96 -11.85 -3.46 12.04
C SER A 96 -11.20 -4.31 10.93
N VAL A 97 -10.15 -3.75 10.32
CA VAL A 97 -9.27 -4.49 9.40
C VAL A 97 -7.84 -3.98 9.48
N THR A 98 -6.88 -4.90 9.58
CA THR A 98 -5.45 -4.57 9.70
C THR A 98 -4.66 -4.95 8.46
N PHE A 99 -3.73 -4.09 8.05
CA PHE A 99 -2.75 -4.30 7.00
C PHE A 99 -1.33 -4.11 7.53
N ARG A 100 -0.38 -4.92 7.07
CA ARG A 100 1.05 -4.73 7.34
C ARG A 100 1.76 -4.35 6.04
N VAL A 101 2.01 -3.07 5.84
CA VAL A 101 2.59 -2.52 4.60
C VAL A 101 4.03 -2.07 4.80
N ALA A 102 4.81 -1.95 3.73
CA ALA A 102 6.09 -1.25 3.82
C ALA A 102 5.81 0.23 4.09
N ALA A 103 6.51 0.87 5.02
CA ALA A 103 6.29 2.26 5.42
C ALA A 103 6.37 3.21 4.21
N ARG A 104 7.28 2.96 3.26
CA ARG A 104 7.37 3.74 2.01
C ARG A 104 6.10 3.74 1.16
N ARG A 105 5.22 2.74 1.30
CA ARG A 105 3.98 2.61 0.54
C ARG A 105 2.83 3.42 1.13
N THR A 106 2.96 3.94 2.36
CA THR A 106 1.91 4.79 2.96
C THR A 106 1.87 6.17 2.32
N TRP A 107 3.01 6.67 1.84
CA TRP A 107 3.07 7.98 1.19
C TRP A 107 2.44 7.89 -0.19
N GLY A 108 1.39 8.67 -0.46
CA GLY A 108 0.58 8.59 -1.68
C GLY A 108 -0.34 7.37 -1.71
N MET A 109 -0.75 6.87 -0.54
CA MET A 109 -1.68 5.76 -0.44
C MET A 109 -3.13 6.25 -0.63
N SER A 110 -3.91 5.50 -1.37
CA SER A 110 -5.37 5.55 -1.37
C SER A 110 -5.93 4.23 -0.85
N ALA A 111 -7.18 4.25 -0.42
CA ALA A 111 -7.90 3.06 0.01
C ALA A 111 -9.25 3.02 -0.72
N THR A 112 -9.60 1.89 -1.28
CA THR A 112 -10.94 1.64 -1.83
C THR A 112 -11.76 0.84 -0.83
N VAL A 113 -13.07 1.04 -0.89
CA VAL A 113 -14.08 0.37 -0.07
C VAL A 113 -15.16 -0.16 -1.00
N VAL A 114 -15.57 -1.41 -0.77
CA VAL A 114 -16.79 -1.99 -1.34
C VAL A 114 -17.65 -2.49 -0.19
N ALA A 115 -18.79 -1.83 0.02
CA ALA A 115 -19.73 -2.22 1.05
C ALA A 115 -20.69 -3.31 0.54
N PRO A 116 -21.15 -4.24 1.42
CA PRO A 116 -21.99 -5.36 1.01
C PRO A 116 -23.38 -4.95 0.50
N TRP A 117 -23.79 -3.71 0.74
CA TRP A 117 -25.06 -3.17 0.25
C TRP A 117 -24.97 -2.48 -1.10
N GLU A 118 -23.77 -2.30 -1.65
CA GLU A 118 -23.59 -1.59 -2.91
C GLU A 118 -24.28 -2.32 -4.07
N GLY A 119 -25.00 -1.55 -4.88
CA GLY A 119 -25.47 -1.99 -6.18
C GLY A 119 -24.40 -1.79 -7.25
N GLN A 120 -24.80 -1.87 -8.53
CA GLN A 120 -23.91 -1.61 -9.65
C GLN A 120 -23.66 -0.10 -9.83
N THR A 121 -22.69 0.44 -9.08
CA THR A 121 -22.28 1.85 -9.08
C THR A 121 -21.47 2.23 -10.34
N GLY A 122 -20.71 1.30 -10.91
CA GLY A 122 -19.81 1.57 -12.02
C GLY A 122 -18.47 2.18 -11.61
N TYR A 123 -18.15 2.18 -10.32
CA TYR A 123 -16.88 2.65 -9.76
C TYR A 123 -16.59 1.95 -8.42
N LEU A 124 -15.37 2.10 -7.90
CA LEU A 124 -15.05 1.74 -6.52
C LEU A 124 -15.08 3.00 -5.65
N THR A 125 -15.78 2.95 -4.51
CA THR A 125 -15.72 4.03 -3.53
C THR A 125 -14.30 4.13 -2.99
N THR A 126 -13.77 5.34 -2.92
CA THR A 126 -12.43 5.64 -2.43
C THR A 126 -12.52 6.50 -1.18
N VAL A 127 -11.71 6.20 -0.18
CA VAL A 127 -11.65 6.96 1.07
C VAL A 127 -11.18 8.39 0.80
N ALA A 128 -12.01 9.36 1.17
CA ALA A 128 -11.62 10.76 1.22
C ALA A 128 -10.80 11.03 2.49
N TRP A 129 -9.50 11.32 2.32
CA TRP A 129 -8.61 11.71 3.42
C TRP A 129 -8.80 13.17 3.83
N ARG A 130 -9.21 14.00 2.87
CA ARG A 130 -9.50 15.42 3.05
C ARG A 130 -10.50 15.91 2.02
N TYR A 131 -11.53 16.61 2.49
CA TYR A 131 -12.39 17.43 1.65
C TYR A 131 -11.83 18.85 1.47
N ASN A 132 -12.18 19.50 0.36
CA ASN A 132 -11.79 20.89 0.12
C ASN A 132 -12.32 21.83 1.21
N GLY A 133 -11.53 22.86 1.54
CA GLY A 133 -11.84 23.82 2.59
C GLY A 133 -11.55 23.35 4.03
N LYS A 134 -11.30 22.05 4.26
CA LYS A 134 -10.87 21.53 5.56
C LYS A 134 -9.38 21.73 5.78
N ARG A 135 -8.94 21.87 7.03
CA ARG A 135 -7.54 21.80 7.48
C ARG A 135 -7.27 20.45 8.13
N VAL A 136 -6.00 20.06 8.21
CA VAL A 136 -5.62 18.84 8.93
C VAL A 136 -6.05 18.96 10.39
N GLY A 137 -6.70 17.92 10.92
CA GLY A 137 -7.29 17.92 12.26
C GLY A 137 -8.75 18.35 12.31
N ASP A 138 -9.30 18.97 11.26
CA ASP A 138 -10.70 19.37 11.27
C ASP A 138 -11.62 18.14 11.28
N PRO A 139 -12.69 18.14 12.10
CA PRO A 139 -13.69 17.10 12.05
C PRO A 139 -14.49 17.18 10.75
N VAL A 140 -14.99 16.03 10.33
CA VAL A 140 -15.92 15.87 9.20
C VAL A 140 -17.01 14.91 9.65
N THR A 141 -18.27 15.33 9.53
CA THR A 141 -19.43 14.44 9.74
C THR A 141 -20.00 14.00 8.39
N VAL A 142 -20.93 13.05 8.40
CA VAL A 142 -21.61 12.60 7.18
C VAL A 142 -22.39 13.75 6.54
N GLU A 143 -23.13 14.51 7.35
CA GLU A 143 -23.94 15.66 6.91
C GLU A 143 -23.08 16.73 6.25
N GLU A 144 -21.88 16.94 6.77
CA GLU A 144 -20.94 17.84 6.13
C GLU A 144 -20.33 17.22 4.86
N ALA A 145 -19.90 15.97 4.92
CA ALA A 145 -19.24 15.28 3.80
C ALA A 145 -20.09 15.31 2.53
N VAL A 146 -21.40 15.05 2.66
CA VAL A 146 -22.33 15.02 1.52
C VAL A 146 -22.51 16.37 0.82
N THR A 147 -22.14 17.48 1.47
CA THR A 147 -22.18 18.82 0.85
C THR A 147 -20.93 19.16 0.04
N LYS A 148 -19.87 18.37 0.18
CA LYS A 148 -18.57 18.69 -0.43
C LYS A 148 -18.60 18.38 -1.93
N ARG A 149 -17.82 19.16 -2.66
CA ARG A 149 -17.67 19.06 -4.12
C ARG A 149 -16.29 18.65 -4.57
N ARG A 150 -15.30 18.69 -3.67
CA ARG A 150 -13.95 18.20 -3.95
C ARG A 150 -13.32 17.49 -2.75
N ALA A 151 -12.55 16.44 -3.03
CA ALA A 151 -11.81 15.68 -2.03
C ALA A 151 -10.51 15.11 -2.60
N SER A 152 -9.59 14.70 -1.73
CA SER A 152 -8.43 13.90 -2.12
C SER A 152 -8.50 12.48 -1.55
N ALA A 153 -8.23 11.53 -2.45
CA ALA A 153 -8.00 10.11 -2.16
C ALA A 153 -6.57 9.81 -1.70
N CYS A 154 -5.68 10.79 -1.75
CA CYS A 154 -4.25 10.60 -1.61
C CYS A 154 -3.78 11.00 -0.21
N TRP A 155 -3.37 10.02 0.59
CA TRP A 155 -2.80 10.21 1.91
C TRP A 155 -1.31 10.57 1.83
N GLU A 156 -0.85 11.51 2.65
CA GLU A 156 0.59 11.81 2.76
C GLU A 156 1.36 10.68 3.48
N GLY A 157 0.65 9.77 4.15
CA GLY A 157 1.25 8.62 4.80
C GLY A 157 1.87 8.94 6.16
N VAL A 158 2.60 7.96 6.71
CA VAL A 158 3.07 7.98 8.10
C VAL A 158 4.46 7.36 8.22
N ARG A 159 5.20 7.79 9.25
CA ARG A 159 6.47 7.16 9.65
C ARG A 159 6.32 6.19 10.83
N SER A 160 5.17 6.23 11.50
CA SER A 160 4.87 5.39 12.66
C SER A 160 4.77 3.91 12.28
N ARG A 161 5.15 3.02 13.21
CA ARG A 161 5.06 1.56 13.03
C ARG A 161 3.64 1.02 13.20
N ARG A 162 2.78 1.75 13.91
CA ARG A 162 1.39 1.41 14.20
C ARG A 162 0.54 2.67 14.06
N VAL A 163 -0.55 2.59 13.32
CA VAL A 163 -1.51 3.67 13.13
C VAL A 163 -2.91 3.09 13.09
N ILE A 164 -3.81 3.70 13.84
CA ILE A 164 -5.25 3.42 13.80
C ILE A 164 -5.90 4.55 13.00
N VAL A 165 -6.70 4.19 12.01
CA VAL A 165 -7.39 5.10 11.12
C VAL A 165 -8.89 4.87 11.28
N PRO A 166 -9.59 5.73 12.02
CA PRO A 166 -11.05 5.72 12.01
C PRO A 166 -11.55 5.98 10.59
N LEU A 167 -12.48 5.16 10.13
CA LEU A 167 -13.05 5.25 8.80
C LEU A 167 -14.57 5.18 8.93
N VAL A 168 -15.22 6.25 8.50
CA VAL A 168 -16.68 6.30 8.34
C VAL A 168 -17.00 5.71 6.97
N VAL A 169 -17.87 4.71 6.95
CA VAL A 169 -18.45 4.15 5.72
C VAL A 169 -19.95 4.12 5.88
N GLU A 170 -20.65 4.87 5.05
CA GLU A 170 -22.09 5.04 5.17
C GLU A 170 -22.82 4.73 3.87
N LYS A 171 -24.05 4.24 4.02
CA LYS A 171 -24.92 3.95 2.88
C LYS A 171 -25.54 5.25 2.37
N VAL A 172 -25.39 5.49 1.07
CA VAL A 172 -25.96 6.65 0.37
C VAL A 172 -26.61 6.22 -0.93
N TRP A 173 -27.50 7.05 -1.48
CA TRP A 173 -28.05 6.84 -2.82
C TRP A 173 -27.16 7.52 -3.85
N VAL A 174 -26.76 6.76 -4.88
CA VAL A 174 -25.91 7.26 -5.96
C VAL A 174 -26.50 6.91 -7.31
N ASP A 175 -26.11 7.64 -8.34
CA ASP A 175 -26.40 7.26 -9.71
C ASP A 175 -25.54 6.04 -10.06
N GLY A 176 -26.19 4.89 -10.22
CA GLY A 176 -25.55 3.67 -10.72
C GLY A 176 -25.58 3.60 -12.24
N VAL A 177 -25.04 2.52 -12.80
CA VAL A 177 -24.85 2.35 -14.26
C VAL A 177 -26.16 2.46 -15.06
N ARG A 178 -27.30 2.05 -14.48
CA ARG A 178 -28.61 2.05 -15.17
C ARG A 178 -29.70 2.84 -14.44
N LYS A 179 -29.58 2.96 -13.12
CA LYS A 179 -30.57 3.57 -12.23
C LYS A 179 -29.89 3.96 -10.92
N LYS A 180 -30.59 4.72 -10.07
CA LYS A 180 -30.14 4.94 -8.70
C LYS A 180 -30.03 3.62 -7.94
N VAL A 181 -28.94 3.45 -7.22
CA VAL A 181 -28.63 2.28 -6.41
C VAL A 181 -28.07 2.71 -5.05
N ASN A 182 -28.05 1.78 -4.11
CA ASN A 182 -27.25 1.97 -2.90
C ASN A 182 -25.77 2.03 -3.31
N GLY A 183 -25.09 3.07 -2.88
CA GLY A 183 -23.65 3.22 -2.93
C GLY A 183 -23.08 3.34 -1.52
N SER A 184 -21.83 3.79 -1.45
CA SER A 184 -21.19 4.13 -0.19
C SER A 184 -20.48 5.48 -0.29
N ILE A 185 -20.47 6.21 0.82
CA ILE A 185 -19.52 7.30 1.06
C ILE A 185 -18.49 6.78 2.07
N ALA A 186 -17.21 7.07 1.84
CA ALA A 186 -16.13 6.64 2.73
C ALA A 186 -15.15 7.78 2.99
N PHE A 187 -14.90 8.12 4.26
CA PHE A 187 -14.01 9.20 4.64
C PHE A 187 -13.44 9.02 6.05
N VAL A 188 -12.33 9.68 6.33
CA VAL A 188 -11.78 9.77 7.69
C VAL A 188 -12.49 10.90 8.47
N PRO A 189 -13.03 10.65 9.68
CA PRO A 189 -13.82 11.64 10.41
C PRO A 189 -12.97 12.79 10.97
N THR A 190 -11.65 12.64 10.97
CA THR A 190 -10.69 13.72 11.26
C THR A 190 -9.79 13.89 10.05
N THR A 191 -9.83 15.07 9.45
CA THR A 191 -9.10 15.39 8.23
C THR A 191 -7.60 15.08 8.36
N GLN A 192 -7.08 14.27 7.46
CA GLN A 192 -5.68 13.85 7.46
C GLN A 192 -4.82 14.72 6.52
N SER A 193 -3.51 14.62 6.69
CA SER A 193 -2.58 15.12 5.68
C SER A 193 -2.74 14.38 4.36
N TRP A 194 -2.52 15.06 3.24
CA TRP A 194 -2.96 14.60 1.93
C TRP A 194 -2.02 15.10 0.83
N LEU A 195 -2.11 14.49 -0.34
CA LEU A 195 -1.40 14.91 -1.55
C LEU A 195 -2.37 15.26 -2.68
N ALA A 196 -1.90 16.08 -3.61
CA ALA A 196 -2.62 16.33 -4.86
C ALA A 196 -2.90 15.00 -5.62
N PRO A 197 -3.96 14.99 -6.46
CA PRO A 197 -4.91 16.07 -6.71
C PRO A 197 -6.14 16.02 -5.77
N MET A 198 -6.81 17.17 -5.62
CA MET A 198 -8.22 17.16 -5.22
C MET A 198 -9.09 16.94 -6.45
N ARG A 199 -9.89 15.87 -6.44
CA ARG A 199 -10.84 15.52 -7.49
C ARG A 199 -12.23 16.02 -7.15
N GLU A 200 -13.08 16.11 -8.16
CA GLU A 200 -14.50 16.32 -7.95
C GLU A 200 -15.11 15.12 -7.21
N VAL A 201 -16.11 15.40 -6.36
CA VAL A 201 -16.93 14.40 -5.69
C VAL A 201 -18.40 14.75 -5.86
N TRP A 202 -19.24 13.73 -5.97
CA TRP A 202 -20.68 13.89 -6.13
C TRP A 202 -21.34 13.56 -4.80
N ASP A 203 -21.99 14.55 -4.21
CA ASP A 203 -22.58 14.45 -2.86
C ASP A 203 -21.63 13.83 -1.84
N GLY A 204 -20.39 14.30 -1.84
CA GLY A 204 -19.32 13.80 -0.96
C GLY A 204 -18.70 12.46 -1.38
N VAL A 205 -19.32 11.71 -2.29
CA VAL A 205 -18.83 10.40 -2.74
C VAL A 205 -17.65 10.57 -3.70
N LEU A 206 -16.51 10.01 -3.31
CA LEU A 206 -15.31 9.94 -4.13
C LEU A 206 -15.21 8.55 -4.78
N GLY A 207 -15.65 8.43 -6.03
CA GLY A 207 -15.55 7.20 -6.82
C GLY A 207 -14.37 7.22 -7.79
N SER A 208 -13.78 6.05 -8.06
CA SER A 208 -12.79 5.88 -9.12
C SER A 208 -12.96 4.56 -9.87
N GLN A 209 -12.74 4.59 -11.18
CA GLN A 209 -12.63 3.40 -12.03
C GLN A 209 -11.18 2.94 -12.21
N ASP A 210 -10.24 3.87 -12.00
CA ASP A 210 -8.80 3.66 -12.12
C ASP A 210 -8.07 3.92 -10.80
N VAL A 211 -6.76 3.68 -10.79
CA VAL A 211 -5.87 4.02 -9.67
C VAL A 211 -5.80 5.53 -9.43
N ASN A 212 -5.79 5.94 -8.16
CA ASN A 212 -5.54 7.34 -7.80
C ASN A 212 -4.04 7.62 -7.82
N ILE A 213 -3.59 8.41 -8.80
CA ILE A 213 -2.18 8.83 -8.91
C ILE A 213 -1.96 10.04 -8.00
N CYS A 214 -1.05 9.89 -7.04
CA CYS A 214 -0.78 10.85 -5.99
C CYS A 214 0.58 11.53 -6.16
N GLY A 215 0.66 12.86 -6.03
CA GLY A 215 1.93 13.60 -6.08
C GLY A 215 1.86 14.92 -6.81
#